data_AF-A0A9X3E4Q1-F1
#
_entry.id   AF-A0A9X3E4Q1-F1
#
_cell.length_a   1.000
_cell.length_b   1.000
_cell.length_c   1.000
_cell.angle_alpha   90.00
_cell.angle_beta   90.00
_cell.angle_gamma   90.00
#
_symmetry.space_group_name_H-M   'P 1'
#
loop_
_entity.id
_entity.type
_entity.pdbx_description
1 polymer ?
#
loop_
_entity_poly.entity_id
_entity_poly.type
_entity_poly.pdbx_seq_one_letter_code
_entity_poly.pdbx_strand_id
1 'polypeptide(L)'
;MIRQKEPPLDVEGAERLAIEGLAFLASEPEELGRFLALVGLGPETLRDAASDPGFLAGVLEYFMENEALLLVFAARANIRPTMIAAARYLLDREITE
;
A
#
# COMPACT_ATOMS: atom_id res chain seq x y z
N MET A 1 11.24 21.56 20.81
CA MET A 1 10.81 20.36 20.08
C MET A 1 10.37 20.77 18.68
N ILE A 2 11.24 20.61 17.69
CA ILE A 2 10.90 20.88 16.29
C ILE A 2 9.98 19.74 15.85
N ARG A 3 8.71 20.04 15.59
CA ARG A 3 7.81 19.12 14.87
C ARG A 3 8.45 18.92 13.50
N GLN A 4 9.13 17.80 13.28
CA GLN A 4 9.51 17.39 11.93
C GLN A 4 8.21 17.19 11.17
N LYS A 5 7.87 18.18 10.35
CA LYS A 5 6.75 18.11 9.43
C LYS A 5 7.23 17.12 8.38
N GLU A 6 6.88 15.85 8.55
CA GLU A 6 7.05 14.82 7.52
C GLU A 6 6.60 15.45 6.20
N PRO A 7 7.41 15.32 5.12
CA PRO A 7 7.07 15.93 3.84
C PRO A 7 5.65 15.50 3.46
N PRO A 8 4.86 16.41 2.84
CA PRO A 8 3.55 16.03 2.32
C PRO A 8 3.76 14.84 1.39
N LEU A 9 2.99 13.78 1.63
CA LEU A 9 3.00 12.59 0.81
C LEU A 9 2.71 12.98 -0.64
N ASP A 10 3.64 12.68 -1.54
CA ASP A 10 3.53 12.85 -2.98
C ASP A 10 3.22 11.51 -3.67
N VAL A 11 2.98 11.52 -4.98
CA VAL A 11 2.63 10.30 -5.74
C VAL A 11 3.73 9.25 -5.61
N GLU A 12 4.99 9.63 -5.82
CA GLU A 12 6.11 8.70 -5.65
C GLU A 12 6.21 8.15 -4.22
N GLY A 13 5.94 8.98 -3.20
CA GLY A 13 5.89 8.55 -1.80
C GLY A 13 4.75 7.57 -1.53
N ALA A 14 3.60 7.78 -2.18
CA ALA A 14 2.46 6.87 -2.10
C ALA A 14 2.76 5.53 -2.78
N GLU A 15 3.41 5.54 -3.95
CA GLU A 15 3.88 4.33 -4.64
C GLU A 15 4.88 3.56 -3.79
N ARG A 16 5.90 4.24 -3.24
CA ARG A 16 6.87 3.62 -2.33
C ARG A 16 6.18 2.98 -1.13
N LEU A 17 5.20 3.67 -0.53
CA LEU A 17 4.46 3.12 0.61
C LEU A 17 3.66 1.87 0.23
N ALA A 18 3.02 1.86 -0.96
CA ALA A 18 2.31 0.69 -1.46
C ALA A 18 3.27 -0.48 -1.74
N ILE A 19 4.45 -0.22 -2.32
CA ILE A 19 5.49 -1.23 -2.55
C ILE A 19 6.00 -1.82 -1.23
N GLU A 20 6.23 -0.99 -0.22
CA GLU A 20 6.59 -1.46 1.13
C GLU A 20 5.48 -2.32 1.74
N GLY A 21 4.21 -1.91 1.57
CA GLY A 21 3.05 -2.70 1.97
C GLY A 21 3.00 -4.05 1.26
N LEU A 22 3.26 -4.08 -0.05
CA LEU A 22 3.32 -5.32 -0.81
C LEU A 22 4.46 -6.23 -0.35
N ALA A 23 5.63 -5.67 -0.05
CA ALA A 23 6.75 -6.42 0.50
C ALA A 23 6.42 -6.98 1.90
N PHE A 24 5.64 -6.24 2.70
CA PHE A 24 5.11 -6.72 3.97
C PHE A 24 4.17 -7.92 3.78
N LEU A 25 3.22 -7.84 2.84
CA LEU A 25 2.36 -8.98 2.48
C LEU A 25 3.19 -10.17 2.00
N ALA A 26 4.22 -9.94 1.18
CA ALA A 26 5.12 -10.99 0.71
C ALA A 26 5.91 -11.69 1.84
N SER A 27 6.07 -11.02 2.99
CA SER A 27 6.63 -11.65 4.19
C SER A 27 5.65 -12.54 4.96
N GLU A 28 4.35 -12.43 4.65
CA GLU A 28 3.23 -13.16 5.26
C GLU A 28 2.48 -13.97 4.18
N PRO A 29 2.88 -15.22 3.89
CA PRO A 29 2.36 -15.99 2.75
C PRO A 29 0.83 -16.14 2.74
N GLU A 30 0.21 -16.21 3.92
CA GLU A 30 -1.24 -16.30 4.05
C GLU A 30 -1.96 -15.01 3.62
N GLU A 31 -1.42 -13.84 4.01
CA GLU A 31 -1.97 -12.54 3.62
C GLU A 31 -1.72 -12.27 2.13
N LEU A 32 -0.53 -12.61 1.61
CA LEU A 32 -0.25 -12.51 0.18
C LEU A 32 -1.23 -13.36 -0.64
N GLY A 33 -1.47 -14.60 -0.21
CA GLY A 33 -2.41 -15.49 -0.90
C GLY A 33 -3.84 -14.95 -0.90
N ARG A 34 -4.30 -14.38 0.22
CA ARG A 34 -5.61 -13.71 0.32
C ARG A 34 -5.70 -12.51 -0.61
N PHE A 35 -4.68 -11.66 -0.60
CA PHE A 35 -4.63 -10.48 -1.46
C PHE A 35 -4.65 -10.86 -2.95
N LEU A 36 -3.80 -11.81 -3.38
CA LEU A 36 -3.76 -12.30 -4.76
C LEU A 36 -5.10 -12.89 -5.21
N ALA A 37 -5.78 -13.65 -4.34
CA ALA A 37 -7.11 -14.18 -4.60
C ALA A 37 -8.16 -13.08 -4.76
N LEU A 38 -8.03 -11.97 -4.02
CA LEU A 38 -8.97 -10.84 -4.06
C LEU A 38 -8.81 -10.01 -5.34
N VAL A 39 -7.58 -9.74 -5.76
CA VAL A 39 -7.30 -8.99 -7.01
C VAL A 39 -7.37 -9.86 -8.27
N GLY A 40 -7.48 -11.19 -8.11
CA GLY A 40 -7.54 -12.14 -9.22
C GLY A 40 -6.23 -12.29 -9.98
N LEU A 41 -5.09 -12.04 -9.34
CA LEU A 41 -3.76 -12.11 -9.96
C LEU A 41 -3.00 -13.35 -9.49
N GLY A 42 -2.14 -13.87 -10.36
CA GLY A 42 -1.18 -14.91 -10.04
C GLY A 42 0.17 -14.33 -9.58
N PRO A 43 1.00 -15.10 -8.87
CA PRO A 43 2.34 -14.68 -8.47
C PRO A 43 3.24 -14.32 -9.67
N GLU A 44 2.98 -14.88 -10.85
CA GLU A 44 3.69 -14.59 -12.09
C GLU A 44 3.41 -13.20 -12.66
N THR A 45 2.18 -12.67 -12.49
CA THR A 45 1.80 -11.33 -12.95
C THR A 45 2.02 -10.27 -11.89
N LEU A 46 2.32 -10.68 -10.65
CA LEU A 46 2.54 -9.78 -9.52
C LEU A 46 3.64 -8.74 -9.77
N ARG A 47 4.73 -9.16 -10.42
CA ARG A 47 5.87 -8.26 -10.66
C ARG A 47 5.54 -7.17 -11.67
N ASP A 48 4.79 -7.52 -12.70
CA ASP A 48 4.34 -6.58 -13.72
C ASP A 48 3.25 -5.67 -13.14
N ALA A 49 2.32 -6.22 -12.37
CA ALA A 49 1.28 -5.47 -11.67
C ALA A 49 1.86 -4.47 -10.65
N ALA A 50 2.97 -4.79 -9.97
CA ALA A 50 3.62 -3.86 -9.05
C ALA A 50 4.16 -2.58 -9.71
N SER A 51 4.20 -2.52 -11.04
CA SER A 51 4.55 -1.31 -11.81
C SER A 51 3.32 -0.47 -12.17
N ASP A 52 2.11 -0.94 -11.88
CA ASP A 52 0.85 -0.26 -12.16
C ASP A 52 0.37 0.51 -10.91
N PRO A 53 0.25 1.86 -10.98
CA PRO A 53 -0.29 2.66 -9.89
C PRO A 53 -1.67 2.21 -9.41
N GLY A 54 -2.52 1.68 -10.30
CA GLY A 54 -3.83 1.14 -9.96
C GLY A 54 -3.77 -0.13 -9.12
N PHE A 55 -2.80 -0.99 -9.40
CA PHE A 55 -2.54 -2.15 -8.54
C PHE A 55 -1.98 -1.73 -7.18
N LEU A 56 -1.06 -0.77 -7.14
CA LEU A 56 -0.54 -0.21 -5.89
C LEU A 56 -1.64 0.44 -5.04
N ALA A 57 -2.60 1.11 -5.68
CA ALA A 57 -3.81 1.59 -5.00
C ALA A 57 -4.62 0.43 -4.40
N GLY A 58 -4.79 -0.68 -5.14
CA GLY A 58 -5.44 -1.90 -4.63
C GLY A 58 -4.73 -2.53 -3.43
N VAL A 59 -3.40 -2.49 -3.38
CA VAL A 59 -2.63 -2.94 -2.21
C VAL A 59 -3.00 -2.11 -0.97
N LEU A 60 -3.04 -0.78 -1.11
CA LEU A 60 -3.39 0.11 0.00
C LEU A 60 -4.86 -0.05 0.44
N GLU A 61 -5.76 -0.29 -0.52
CA GLU A 61 -7.16 -0.62 -0.23
C GLU A 61 -7.28 -1.88 0.62
N TYR A 62 -6.52 -2.93 0.27
CA TYR A 62 -6.51 -4.18 1.04
C TYR A 62 -6.10 -3.98 2.51
N PHE A 63 -5.13 -3.10 2.77
CA PHE A 63 -4.81 -2.68 4.14
C PHE A 63 -5.99 -1.94 4.78
N MET A 64 -6.62 -1.00 4.07
CA MET A 64 -7.78 -0.25 4.60
C MET A 64 -8.98 -1.13 4.94
N GLU A 65 -9.19 -2.23 4.20
CA GLU A 65 -10.22 -3.23 4.49
C GLU A 65 -9.88 -4.11 5.71
N ASN A 66 -8.60 -4.20 6.10
CA ASN A 66 -8.13 -4.99 7.24
C ASN A 66 -7.40 -4.11 8.27
N GLU A 67 -8.17 -3.55 9.21
CA GLU A 67 -7.68 -2.64 10.24
C GLU A 67 -6.52 -3.23 11.06
N ALA A 68 -6.58 -4.52 11.44
CA ALA A 68 -5.53 -5.17 12.21
C ALA A 68 -4.20 -5.21 11.43
N LEU A 69 -4.27 -5.62 10.16
CA LEU A 69 -3.12 -5.68 9.27
C LEU A 69 -2.51 -4.30 9.02
N LEU A 70 -3.37 -3.30 8.80
CA LEU A 70 -3.00 -1.91 8.62
C LEU A 70 -2.27 -1.34 9.84
N LEU A 71 -2.77 -1.61 11.05
CA LEU A 71 -2.10 -1.15 12.28
C LEU A 71 -0.74 -1.81 12.47
N VAL A 72 -0.62 -3.11 12.16
CA VAL A 72 0.67 -3.83 12.23
C VAL A 72 1.66 -3.25 11.24
N PHE A 73 1.24 -3.06 9.99
CA PHE A 73 2.09 -2.47 8.96
C PHE A 73 2.50 -1.03 9.31
N ALA A 74 1.55 -0.18 9.72
CA ALA A 74 1.82 1.20 10.11
C ALA A 74 2.80 1.29 11.29
N ALA A 75 2.67 0.40 12.29
CA ALA A 75 3.61 0.31 13.39
C ALA A 75 5.02 -0.13 12.92
N ARG A 76 5.10 -1.10 12.01
CA ARG A 76 6.38 -1.60 11.46
C ARG A 76 7.08 -0.59 10.57
N ALA A 77 6.33 0.15 9.75
CA ALA A 77 6.84 1.22 8.90
C ALA A 77 7.05 2.54 9.66
N ASN A 78 6.69 2.61 10.95
CA ASN A 78 6.77 3.80 11.80
C ASN A 78 6.07 5.02 11.17
N ILE A 79 4.88 4.80 10.62
CA ILE A 79 4.04 5.83 10.01
C ILE A 79 2.70 5.95 10.72
N ARG A 80 2.01 7.06 10.50
CA ARG A 80 0.60 7.17 10.91
C ARG A 80 -0.28 6.31 9.99
N PRO A 81 -1.25 5.55 10.52
CA PRO A 81 -2.27 4.85 9.73
C PRO A 81 -2.95 5.70 8.65
N THR A 82 -3.18 6.99 8.96
CA THR A 82 -3.77 7.96 8.04
C THR A 82 -2.95 8.19 6.76
N MET A 83 -1.65 7.86 6.76
CA MET A 83 -0.79 7.97 5.58
C MET A 83 -1.17 6.94 4.51
N ILE A 84 -1.68 5.77 4.89
CA ILE A 84 -2.12 4.72 3.96
C ILE A 84 -3.37 5.19 3.20
N ALA A 85 -4.34 5.77 3.92
CA ALA A 85 -5.52 6.38 3.30
C ALA A 85 -5.16 7.57 2.39
N ALA A 86 -4.19 8.40 2.80
CA ALA A 86 -3.70 9.50 1.98
C ALA A 86 -3.00 8.99 0.70
N ALA A 87 -2.17 7.94 0.81
CA ALA A 87 -1.50 7.31 -0.32
C ALA A 87 -2.53 6.74 -1.30
N ARG A 88 -3.52 6.00 -0.79
CA ARG A 88 -4.60 5.41 -1.60
C ARG A 88 -5.34 6.46 -2.41
N TYR A 89 -5.67 7.58 -1.77
CA TYR A 89 -6.36 8.71 -2.41
C TYR A 89 -5.49 9.40 -3.47
N LEU A 90 -4.18 9.54 -3.24
CA LEU A 90 -3.27 10.13 -4.22
C LEU A 90 -3.12 9.25 -5.47
N LEU A 91 -2.96 7.93 -5.29
CA LEU A 91 -2.86 6.99 -6.41
C LEU A 91 -4.18 6.88 -7.20
N ASP A 92 -5.33 7.00 -6.55
CA ASP A 92 -6.64 6.99 -7.22
C ASP A 92 -6.81 8.14 -8.21
N ARG A 93 -6.30 9.32 -7.83
CA ARG A 93 -6.44 10.54 -8.63
C ARG A 93 -5.61 10.46 -9.91
N GLU A 94 -4.41 9.90 -9.85
CA GLU A 94 -3.55 9.71 -11.02
C GLU A 94 -4.21 8.79 -12.07
N ILE A 95 -5.01 7.81 -11.65
CA ILE A 95 -5.71 6.89 -12.56
C ILE A 95 -6.84 7.60 -13.31
N THR A 96 -7.37 8.69 -12.76
CA THR A 96 -8.55 9.40 -13.30
C THR A 96 -8.18 10.58 -14.21
N GLU A 97 -6.91 11.02 -14.25
CA GLU A 97 -6.40 12.10 -15.12
C GLU A 97 -5.82 11.58 -16.45
#